data_AF-A0A4V0HZ22-F1
#
_entry.id   AF-A0A4V0HZ22-F1
#
_cell.length_a   1.000
_cell.length_b   1.000
_cell.length_c   1.000
_cell.angle_alpha   90.00
_cell.angle_beta   90.00
_cell.angle_gamma   90.00
#
_symmetry.space_group_name_H-M   'P 1'
#
loop_
_entity.id
_entity.type
_entity.pdbx_description
1 polymer ?
#
loop_
_entity_poly.entity_id
_entity_poly.type
_entity_poly.pdbx_seq_one_letter_code
_entity_poly.pdbx_strand_id
1 'polypeptide(L)'
;MTTITAVIRNGRVEPDQPLDLPEGTVLQITVPGEPATEAADETQRALAEMDRMQPLQMTDAELAAWEADRHARREREKGHFLGRAEKLRGMWE
;
A
#
# COMPACT_ATOMS: atom_id res chain seq x y z
N MET A 1 -24.01 36.08 -16.09
CA MET A 1 -23.05 35.21 -15.38
C MET A 1 -21.69 35.84 -15.53
N THR A 2 -21.03 36.19 -14.43
CA THR A 2 -19.65 36.68 -14.45
C THR A 2 -18.74 35.47 -14.23
N THR A 3 -17.83 35.22 -15.15
CA THR A 3 -16.87 34.13 -15.04
C THR A 3 -15.58 34.67 -14.45
N ILE A 4 -15.10 34.06 -13.36
CA ILE A 4 -13.83 34.38 -12.72
C ILE A 4 -12.79 33.36 -13.18
N THR A 5 -11.69 33.83 -13.77
CA THR A 5 -10.55 32.98 -14.11
C THR A 5 -9.51 33.06 -13.00
N ALA A 6 -9.10 31.90 -12.50
CA ALA A 6 -8.14 31.77 -11.42
C ALA A 6 -7.37 30.46 -11.55
N VAL A 7 -6.17 30.42 -10.98
CA VAL A 7 -5.33 29.23 -10.91
C VAL A 7 -5.20 28.75 -9.47
N ILE A 8 -5.07 27.45 -9.27
CA ILE A 8 -4.75 26.90 -7.94
C ILE A 8 -3.23 26.92 -7.76
N ARG A 9 -2.75 27.64 -6.75
CA ARG A 9 -1.33 27.62 -6.32
C ARG A 9 -1.27 27.39 -4.82
N ASN A 10 -0.44 26.42 -4.40
CA ASN A 10 -0.30 26.04 -2.98
C ASN A 10 -1.64 25.76 -2.27
N GLY A 11 -2.60 25.16 -2.98
CA GLY A 11 -3.94 24.87 -2.45
C GLY A 11 -4.85 26.08 -2.27
N ARG A 12 -4.48 27.25 -2.81
CA ARG A 12 -5.28 28.48 -2.78
C ARG A 12 -5.72 28.87 -4.19
N VAL A 13 -6.92 29.43 -4.28
CA VAL A 13 -7.44 30.02 -5.52
C VAL A 13 -6.79 31.39 -5.68
N GLU A 14 -5.97 31.56 -6.71
CA GLU A 14 -5.32 32.82 -7.06
C GLU A 14 -5.93 33.36 -8.36
N PRO A 15 -6.72 34.44 -8.32
CA PRO A 15 -7.26 35.04 -9.52
C PRO A 15 -6.17 35.72 -10.34
N ASP A 16 -6.28 35.68 -11.66
CA ASP A 16 -5.28 36.27 -12.57
C ASP A 16 -5.22 37.81 -12.46
N GLN A 17 -6.29 38.43 -11.96
CA GLN A 17 -6.40 39.85 -11.71
C GLN A 17 -7.13 40.11 -10.38
N PRO A 18 -6.87 41.26 -9.72
CA PRO A 18 -7.61 41.66 -8.53
C PRO A 18 -9.12 41.65 -8.79
N LEU A 19 -9.87 41.04 -7.88
CA LEU A 19 -11.33 40.96 -7.96
C LEU A 19 -11.94 42.08 -7.12
N ASP A 20 -12.71 42.96 -7.76
CA ASP A 20 -13.52 43.97 -7.08
C ASP A 20 -14.96 43.48 -7.00
N LEU A 21 -15.24 42.67 -5.97
CA LEU A 21 -16.56 42.10 -5.73
C LEU A 21 -17.23 42.83 -4.56
N PRO A 22 -18.54 43.09 -4.62
CA PRO A 22 -19.27 43.68 -3.50
C PRO A 22 -19.12 42.84 -2.23
N GLU A 23 -19.08 43.52 -1.08
CA GLU A 23 -19.07 42.86 0.22
C GLU A 23 -20.29 41.92 0.37
N GLY A 24 -20.05 40.73 0.91
CA GLY A 24 -21.06 39.68 1.05
C GLY A 24 -21.24 38.78 -0.18
N THR A 25 -20.42 38.93 -1.23
CA THR A 25 -20.45 38.02 -2.38
C THR A 25 -20.00 36.61 -2.00
N VAL A 26 -20.86 35.61 -2.26
CA VAL A 26 -20.56 34.18 -2.04
C VAL A 26 -20.13 33.54 -3.35
N LEU A 27 -18.99 32.84 -3.33
CA LEU A 27 -18.47 32.09 -4.47
C LEU A 27 -18.64 30.59 -4.22
N GLN A 28 -19.23 29.90 -5.20
CA GLN A 28 -19.32 28.44 -5.22
C GLN A 28 -18.40 27.90 -6.32
N ILE A 29 -17.46 27.05 -5.95
CA ILE A 29 -16.51 26.42 -6.88
C ILE A 29 -16.82 24.92 -6.90
N THR A 30 -17.18 24.42 -8.08
CA THR A 30 -17.33 22.97 -8.30
C THR A 30 -16.01 22.44 -8.84
N VAL A 31 -15.30 21.68 -8.00
CA VAL A 31 -14.13 20.92 -8.43
C VAL A 31 -14.57 19.51 -8.85
N PRO A 32 -14.08 18.96 -9.97
CA PRO A 32 -14.25 17.54 -10.24
C PRO A 32 -13.59 16.76 -9.09
N GLY A 33 -14.31 15.81 -8.51
CA GLY A 33 -13.72 14.89 -7.53
C GLY A 33 -12.56 14.14 -8.18
N GLU A 34 -11.54 13.77 -7.38
CA GLU A 34 -10.51 12.86 -7.86
C GLU A 34 -11.21 11.62 -8.44
N PRO A 35 -10.81 11.13 -9.63
CA PRO A 35 -11.27 9.83 -10.07
C PRO A 35 -10.88 8.85 -8.96
N ALA A 36 -11.85 8.10 -8.44
CA ALA A 36 -11.59 7.04 -7.49
C ALA A 36 -10.47 6.17 -8.08
N THR A 37 -9.29 6.22 -7.46
CA THR A 37 -8.15 5.46 -7.93
C THR A 37 -8.49 3.98 -7.87
N GLU A 38 -8.35 3.27 -8.99
CA GLU A 38 -8.59 1.82 -9.13
C GLU A 38 -7.87 0.98 -8.03
N ALA A 39 -6.83 1.53 -7.41
CA ALA A 39 -6.11 0.96 -6.28
C ALA A 39 -6.97 0.71 -5.02
N ALA A 40 -8.01 1.52 -4.79
CA ALA A 40 -8.94 1.30 -3.67
C ALA A 40 -9.80 0.04 -3.90
N ASP A 41 -10.19 -0.20 -5.15
CA ASP A 41 -11.00 -1.36 -5.54
C ASP A 41 -10.20 -2.67 -5.45
N GLU A 42 -8.92 -2.67 -5.84
CA GLU A 42 -8.07 -3.85 -5.72
C GLU A 42 -7.87 -4.28 -4.27
N THR A 43 -7.60 -3.31 -3.38
CA THR A 43 -7.44 -3.57 -1.95
C THR A 43 -8.72 -4.15 -1.35
N GLN A 44 -9.88 -3.58 -1.70
CA GLN A 44 -11.16 -4.03 -1.18
C GLN A 44 -11.55 -5.42 -1.72
N ARG A 45 -11.19 -5.74 -2.96
CA ARG A 45 -11.37 -7.10 -3.53
C ARG A 45 -10.48 -8.12 -2.83
N ALA A 46 -9.21 -7.79 -2.59
CA ALA A 46 -8.29 -8.68 -1.90
C ALA A 46 -8.75 -8.98 -0.46
N LEU A 47 -9.21 -7.96 0.27
CA LEU A 47 -9.76 -8.15 1.61
C LEU A 47 -11.01 -9.03 1.61
N ALA A 48 -11.93 -8.80 0.68
CA ALA A 48 -13.13 -9.61 0.54
C ALA A 48 -12.83 -11.08 0.17
N GLU A 49 -11.73 -11.34 -0.55
CA GLU A 49 -11.26 -12.69 -0.83
C GLU A 49 -10.66 -13.35 0.41
N MET A 50 -9.84 -12.63 1.18
CA MET A 50 -9.27 -13.09 2.45
C MET A 50 -10.35 -13.45 3.47
N ASP A 51 -11.39 -12.62 3.60
CA ASP A 51 -12.51 -12.87 4.51
C ASP A 51 -13.30 -14.14 4.17
N ARG A 52 -13.27 -14.59 2.92
CA ARG A 52 -13.93 -15.83 2.47
C ARG A 52 -13.10 -17.08 2.75
N MET A 53 -11.81 -16.93 3.02
CA MET A 53 -10.93 -18.08 3.29
C MET A 53 -11.26 -18.65 4.66
N GLN A 54 -11.56 -19.95 4.72
CA GLN A 54 -11.74 -20.64 5.99
C GLN A 54 -10.38 -20.97 6.61
N PRO A 55 -10.24 -20.93 7.95
CA PRO A 55 -9.02 -21.35 8.61
C PRO A 55 -8.68 -22.80 8.28
N LEU A 56 -7.45 -23.05 7.87
CA LEU A 56 -6.95 -24.41 7.64
C LEU A 56 -7.02 -25.19 8.96
N GLN A 57 -7.86 -26.22 9.00
CA GLN A 57 -7.95 -27.15 10.12
C GLN A 57 -6.93 -28.27 9.91
N MET A 58 -6.05 -28.47 10.87
CA MET A 58 -5.08 -29.56 10.90
C MET A 58 -5.30 -30.37 12.17
N THR A 59 -5.18 -31.68 12.07
CA THR A 59 -5.10 -32.55 13.25
C THR A 59 -3.78 -32.33 13.99
N ASP A 60 -3.72 -32.70 15.27
CA ASP A 60 -2.49 -32.59 16.08
C ASP A 60 -1.31 -33.34 15.43
N ALA A 61 -1.59 -34.48 14.79
CA ALA A 61 -0.57 -35.26 14.09
C ALA A 61 -0.04 -34.55 12.84
N GLU A 62 -0.92 -33.92 12.05
CA GLU A 62 -0.53 -33.14 10.88
C GLU A 62 0.24 -31.88 11.29
N LEU A 63 -0.18 -31.22 12.36
CA LEU A 63 0.51 -30.05 12.89
C LEU A 63 1.93 -30.43 13.35
N ALA A 64 2.08 -31.51 14.11
CA ALA A 64 3.38 -32.00 14.55
C ALA A 64 4.31 -32.37 13.38
N ALA A 65 3.76 -33.02 12.34
CA ALA A 65 4.52 -33.36 11.14
C ALA A 65 4.98 -32.10 10.38
N TRP A 66 4.11 -31.10 10.25
CA TRP A 66 4.43 -29.83 9.61
C TRP A 66 5.49 -29.04 10.39
N GLU A 67 5.39 -29.00 11.71
CA GLU A 67 6.39 -28.34 12.58
C GLU A 67 7.76 -29.02 12.48
N ALA A 68 7.79 -30.35 12.46
CA ALA A 68 9.03 -31.11 12.31
C ALA A 68 9.71 -30.83 10.97
N ASP A 69 8.96 -30.83 9.86
CA ASP A 69 9.51 -30.50 8.54
C ASP A 69 10.02 -29.04 8.50
N ARG A 70 9.23 -28.10 9.03
CA ARG A 70 9.61 -26.69 9.11
C ARG A 70 10.90 -26.50 9.91
N HIS A 71 11.05 -27.20 11.03
CA HIS A 71 12.26 -27.16 11.85
C HIS A 71 13.45 -27.73 11.09
N ALA A 72 13.29 -28.92 10.49
CA ALA A 72 14.35 -29.55 9.70
C ALA A 72 14.81 -28.67 8.53
N ARG A 73 13.87 -28.03 7.83
CA ARG A 73 14.17 -27.08 6.75
C ARG A 73 14.97 -25.89 7.26
N ARG A 74 14.56 -25.28 8.37
CA ARG A 74 15.27 -24.14 8.97
C ARG A 74 16.72 -24.49 9.30
N GLU A 75 16.96 -25.66 9.91
CA GLU A 75 18.32 -26.07 10.26
C GLU A 75 19.18 -26.35 9.03
N ARG A 76 18.61 -26.96 7.98
CA ARG A 76 19.29 -27.11 6.69
C ARG A 76 19.68 -25.75 6.08
N GLU A 77 18.76 -24.79 6.09
CA GLU A 77 19.01 -23.45 5.54
C GLU A 77 20.10 -22.70 6.31
N LYS A 78 20.12 -22.79 7.64
CA LYS A 78 21.19 -22.24 8.48
C LYS A 78 22.54 -22.87 8.18
N GLY A 79 22.62 -24.20 8.13
CA GLY A 79 23.85 -24.91 7.80
C GLY A 79 24.38 -24.52 6.42
N HIS A 80 23.49 -24.44 5.43
CA HIS A 80 23.85 -23.99 4.08
C HIS A 80 24.32 -22.53 4.03
N PHE A 81 23.71 -21.64 4.82
CA PHE A 81 24.18 -20.27 4.95
C PHE A 81 25.59 -20.19 5.53
N LEU A 82 25.83 -20.88 6.66
CA LEU A 82 27.14 -20.91 7.31
C LEU A 82 28.23 -21.47 6.40
N GLY A 83 27.97 -22.61 5.75
CA GLY A 83 28.93 -23.19 4.79
C GLY A 83 29.23 -22.27 3.61
N ARG A 84 28.23 -21.52 3.10
CA ARG A 84 28.47 -20.50 2.07
C ARG A 84 29.29 -19.32 2.61
N ALA A 85 29.03 -18.87 3.83
CA ALA A 85 29.75 -17.76 4.45
C ALA A 85 31.23 -18.10 4.69
N GLU A 86 31.53 -19.32 5.15
CA GLU A 86 32.90 -19.82 5.32
C GLU A 86 33.64 -19.93 3.98
N LYS A 87 32.98 -20.52 2.96
CA LYS A 87 33.55 -20.59 1.62
C LYS A 87 33.90 -19.21 1.06
N LEU A 88 33.02 -18.23 1.25
CA LEU A 88 33.28 -16.86 0.83
C LEU A 88 34.46 -16.27 1.60
N ARG A 89 34.52 -16.43 2.93
CA ARG A 89 35.64 -15.92 3.73
C ARG A 89 36.99 -16.43 3.24
N GLY A 90 37.12 -17.73 3.00
CA GLY A 90 38.36 -18.33 2.49
C GLY A 90 38.73 -17.97 1.05
N MET A 91 37.85 -17.29 0.29
CA MET A 91 38.19 -16.73 -1.03
C MET A 91 38.83 -15.33 -0.95
N TRP A 92 38.71 -14.66 0.21
CA TRP A 92 39.21 -13.29 0.43
C TRP A 92 40.37 -13.24 1.44
N GLU A 93 40.81 -14.40 1.96
CA GLU A 93 42.06 -14.61 2.70
C GLU A 93 43.12 -15.21 1.78
#